data_AF-A0A7L1GR18-F1
#
_entry.id   AF-A0A7L1GR18-F1
#
_cell.length_a   1.000
_cell.length_b   1.000
_cell.length_c   1.000
_cell.angle_alpha   90.00
_cell.angle_beta   90.00
_cell.angle_gamma   90.00
#
_symmetry.space_group_name_H-M   'P 1'
#
loop_
_entity.id
_entity.type
_entity.pdbx_description
1 polymer ?
#
loop_
_entity_poly.entity_id
_entity_poly.type
_entity_poly.pdbx_seq_one_letter_code
_entity_poly.pdbx_strand_id
1 'polypeptide(L)'
;EKKIFTVQGPYPVIRRLLWARGWVETKLHRVSSQPQQQRNSLGQGVSIRCRVSTPHYFPPPPFQSHLVQDQVPYFIWTNHCSAINWQLLRQDQVVNHYTRVDTFATKEGLCRNLRNLPWFAQADPDTFFPRCYRLGDADERQAFIEDFRLTAARSLLKMALERDTLAGPEQQPLKSSKQLGEGQVPTSPIPHSMPPTAGPVSSLPPQLLEMALQICRQHLAILRHQDIDGDLTFPCMMGTNWDHFMQDYYHVAHERTGLAPSGVQTEQCQTLLQCLAEQLPQLGMEGDHNVWILKPGAKSRGRGIVCTDHLEEVLRLAGGCTAPLAQAGKWVVQKYIERPLLIFGTKFDVRQWFLVTDWNPLTVWFYRESYLRFCSRPFSLHCLEPSGHLCNVSIQKRFRPAQGQQHPLLPPDLIWSCHQFQSYLAQVGQAGAWDEVMVPGMKAAVVGALRSAQHLVGSRKSSFELYGADFLFGEDCQPWLLEINTSPTMAPSSAVTSRLCARVQQDTLRVVIDHKNDPACPTGAFELIYKE
;
A
#
# COMPACT_ATOMS: atom_id res chain seq x y z
N GLU A 1 -25.55 36.50 -6.99
CA GLU A 1 -25.45 35.03 -6.83
C GLU A 1 -24.25 34.67 -5.96
N LYS A 2 -24.29 33.58 -5.19
CA LYS A 2 -23.16 33.11 -4.34
C LYS A 2 -22.05 32.43 -5.18
N LYS A 3 -21.48 33.16 -6.14
CA LYS A 3 -20.51 32.64 -7.13
C LYS A 3 -19.11 33.27 -7.01
N ILE A 4 -18.65 33.47 -5.78
CA ILE A 4 -17.27 33.89 -5.50
C ILE A 4 -16.49 32.67 -5.02
N PHE A 5 -15.29 32.44 -5.55
CA PHE A 5 -14.43 31.34 -5.12
C PHE A 5 -13.00 31.78 -4.88
N THR A 6 -12.22 30.96 -4.18
CA THR A 6 -10.77 31.13 -4.07
C THR A 6 -10.06 29.79 -4.15
N VAL A 7 -8.88 29.77 -4.77
CA VAL A 7 -8.06 28.56 -4.93
C VAL A 7 -6.65 28.82 -4.44
N GLN A 8 -6.23 28.08 -3.40
CA GLN A 8 -4.86 28.07 -2.91
C GLN A 8 -4.14 26.81 -3.39
N GLY A 9 -3.21 26.99 -4.33
CA GLY A 9 -2.40 25.91 -4.89
C GLY A 9 -2.45 25.83 -6.43
N PRO A 10 -1.68 24.90 -7.02
CA PRO A 10 -1.57 24.74 -8.46
C PRO A 10 -2.74 23.90 -9.03
N TYR A 11 -3.98 24.40 -8.91
CA TYR A 11 -5.18 23.78 -9.48
C TYR A 11 -5.76 24.58 -10.65
N PRO A 12 -5.08 24.62 -11.82
CA PRO A 12 -5.58 25.34 -12.99
C PRO A 12 -6.88 24.73 -13.53
N VAL A 13 -7.09 23.42 -13.36
CA VAL A 13 -8.31 22.72 -13.79
C VAL A 13 -9.52 23.24 -13.00
N ILE A 14 -9.44 23.30 -11.67
CA ILE A 14 -10.51 23.83 -10.81
C ILE A 14 -10.84 25.28 -11.18
N ARG A 15 -9.83 26.15 -11.32
CA ARG A 15 -10.06 27.56 -11.71
C ARG A 15 -10.82 27.68 -13.02
N ARG A 16 -10.34 27.01 -14.06
CA ARG A 16 -10.96 27.03 -15.40
C ARG A 16 -12.41 26.54 -15.36
N LEU A 17 -12.68 25.49 -14.60
CA LEU A 17 -14.01 24.89 -14.50
C LEU A 17 -15.00 25.74 -13.69
N LEU A 18 -14.53 26.49 -12.70
CA LEU A 18 -15.36 27.43 -11.94
C LEU A 18 -15.63 28.70 -12.77
N TRP A 19 -14.64 29.23 -13.49
CA TRP A 19 -14.86 30.32 -14.44
C TRP A 19 -15.89 29.94 -15.53
N ALA A 20 -15.80 28.74 -16.07
CA ALA A 20 -16.78 28.24 -17.04
C ALA A 20 -18.21 28.12 -16.47
N ARG A 21 -18.36 28.01 -15.14
CA ARG A 21 -19.65 28.04 -14.43
C ARG A 21 -20.11 29.47 -14.06
N GLY A 22 -19.40 30.51 -14.52
CA GLY A 22 -19.68 31.90 -14.21
C GLY A 22 -19.26 32.34 -12.80
N TRP A 23 -18.33 31.62 -12.16
CA TRP A 23 -17.79 32.02 -10.86
C TRP A 23 -16.64 33.02 -11.02
N VAL A 24 -16.48 33.90 -10.04
CA VAL A 24 -15.42 34.92 -10.02
C VAL A 24 -14.41 34.58 -8.92
N GLU A 25 -13.12 34.58 -9.27
CA GLU A 25 -12.05 34.29 -8.32
C GLU A 25 -11.70 35.54 -7.51
N THR A 26 -11.68 35.42 -6.18
CA THR A 26 -11.07 36.40 -5.27
C THR A 26 -9.73 35.89 -4.74
N LYS A 27 -8.77 36.79 -4.57
CA LYS A 27 -7.46 36.45 -4.01
C LYS A 27 -7.57 36.45 -2.49
N LEU A 28 -7.08 35.38 -1.85
CA LEU A 28 -6.86 35.39 -0.40
C LEU A 28 -5.90 36.54 -0.06
N HIS A 29 -6.31 37.44 0.84
CA HIS A 29 -5.38 38.39 1.46
C HIS A 29 -4.25 37.58 2.08
N ARG A 30 -3.02 37.77 1.58
CA ARG A 30 -1.85 37.34 2.34
C ARG A 30 -1.87 38.15 3.62
N VAL A 31 -2.23 37.53 4.74
CA VAL A 31 -1.91 38.09 6.04
C VAL A 31 -0.41 38.30 6.02
N SER A 32 0.02 39.55 6.02
CA SER A 32 1.43 39.93 6.15
C SER A 32 1.94 39.29 7.43
N SER A 33 2.72 38.22 7.29
CA SER A 33 3.58 37.75 8.37
C SER A 33 4.45 38.94 8.78
N GLN A 34 4.41 39.26 10.08
CA GLN A 34 5.28 40.24 10.71
C GLN A 34 6.75 40.04 10.29
N PRO A 35 7.58 41.10 10.31
CA PRO A 35 8.97 40.99 9.85
C PRO A 35 9.71 39.95 10.72
N GLN A 36 10.14 38.85 10.11
CA GLN A 36 11.08 37.92 10.73
C GLN A 36 12.38 38.68 10.99
N GLN A 37 12.68 38.91 12.26
CA GLN A 37 14.03 39.24 12.69
C GLN A 37 14.99 38.16 12.19
N GLN A 38 16.07 38.62 11.57
CA GLN A 38 17.19 37.82 11.10
C GLN A 38 17.67 36.88 12.21
N ARG A 39 17.58 35.56 11.96
CA ARG A 39 18.48 34.58 12.58
C ARG A 39 19.30 33.93 11.48
N ASN A 40 20.55 34.36 11.42
CA ASN A 40 21.62 33.68 10.71
C ASN A 40 21.74 32.24 11.21
N SER A 41 21.66 31.26 10.30
CA SER A 41 22.36 29.99 10.47
C SER A 41 22.55 29.34 9.09
N LEU A 42 23.81 29.02 8.82
CA LEU A 42 24.33 28.43 7.60
C LEU A 42 23.79 27.00 7.41
N GLY A 43 23.38 26.70 6.19
CA GLY A 43 23.04 25.35 5.75
C GLY A 43 22.78 25.36 4.25
N GLN A 44 23.83 25.17 3.45
CA GLN A 44 23.75 25.10 1.99
C GLN A 44 22.89 23.90 1.57
N GLY A 45 21.64 24.16 1.18
CA GLY A 45 20.79 23.24 0.43
C GLY A 45 20.71 23.70 -1.03
N VAL A 46 21.38 22.98 -1.92
CA VAL A 46 21.36 23.23 -3.37
C VAL A 46 19.93 23.09 -3.90
N SER A 47 19.33 24.21 -4.30
CA SER A 47 18.04 24.25 -4.98
C SER A 47 18.21 23.82 -6.43
N ILE A 48 17.85 22.57 -6.73
CA ILE A 48 17.75 22.08 -8.11
C ILE A 48 16.51 22.75 -8.73
N ARG A 49 16.74 23.82 -9.50
CA ARG A 49 15.75 24.42 -10.41
C ARG A 49 15.40 23.40 -11.50
N CYS A 50 14.37 22.59 -11.29
CA CYS A 50 13.66 21.95 -12.40
C CYS A 50 12.93 23.05 -13.20
N ARG A 51 13.46 23.44 -14.36
CA ARG A 51 12.73 24.19 -15.37
C ARG A 51 11.63 23.29 -15.94
N VAL A 52 10.44 23.37 -15.36
CA VAL A 52 9.23 22.84 -15.99
C VAL A 52 8.76 23.92 -16.97
N SER A 53 8.87 23.63 -18.27
CA SER A 53 8.25 24.44 -19.32
C SER A 53 6.73 24.43 -19.10
N THR A 54 6.20 25.53 -18.57
CA THR A 54 4.77 25.78 -18.41
C THR A 54 4.09 25.86 -19.77
N PRO A 55 3.07 25.03 -20.10
CA PRO A 55 2.20 25.33 -21.22
C PRO A 55 1.27 26.49 -20.83
N HIS A 56 1.30 27.56 -21.63
CA HIS A 56 0.42 28.74 -21.67
C HIS A 56 -0.45 29.01 -20.42
N TYR A 57 0.08 29.84 -19.54
CA TYR A 57 -0.65 30.49 -18.46
C TYR A 57 -1.62 31.52 -19.08
N PHE A 58 -2.92 31.22 -19.13
CA PHE A 58 -3.93 32.27 -19.34
C PHE A 58 -4.14 32.99 -18.00
N PRO A 59 -3.76 34.29 -17.88
CA PRO A 59 -4.04 35.03 -16.67
C PRO A 59 -5.56 35.21 -16.50
N PRO A 60 -6.07 35.36 -15.25
CA PRO A 60 -7.46 35.72 -15.03
C PRO A 60 -7.76 37.05 -15.75
N PRO A 61 -9.00 37.31 -16.21
CA PRO A 61 -9.36 38.65 -16.67
C PRO A 61 -9.10 39.63 -15.51
N PRO A 62 -8.09 40.52 -15.63
CA PRO A 62 -7.51 41.21 -14.49
C PRO A 62 -8.50 42.16 -13.79
N PHE A 63 -9.53 42.61 -14.49
CA PHE A 63 -10.50 43.59 -13.98
C PHE A 63 -11.47 43.03 -12.93
N GLN A 64 -11.86 41.76 -13.02
CA GLN A 64 -12.92 41.23 -12.14
C GLN A 64 -12.40 40.89 -10.73
N SER A 65 -11.14 40.47 -10.61
CA SER A 65 -10.50 40.15 -9.33
C SER A 65 -10.41 41.37 -8.41
N HIS A 66 -10.29 42.59 -8.94
CA HIS A 66 -10.22 43.82 -8.15
C HIS A 66 -11.59 44.25 -7.60
N LEU A 67 -12.67 43.96 -8.32
CA LEU A 67 -14.03 44.33 -7.94
C LEU A 67 -14.61 43.47 -6.80
N VAL A 68 -14.02 42.29 -6.55
CA VAL A 68 -14.49 41.34 -5.52
C VAL A 68 -13.46 41.07 -4.43
N GLN A 69 -12.44 41.92 -4.26
CA GLN A 69 -11.38 41.71 -3.27
C GLN A 69 -11.92 41.61 -1.84
N ASP A 70 -12.92 42.44 -1.51
CA ASP A 70 -13.53 42.47 -0.18
C ASP A 70 -14.69 41.47 -0.03
N GLN A 71 -14.99 40.68 -1.06
CA GLN A 71 -16.06 39.69 -1.02
C GLN A 71 -15.59 38.38 -0.41
N VAL A 72 -16.39 37.84 0.50
CA VAL A 72 -16.11 36.56 1.15
C VAL A 72 -16.37 35.41 0.16
N PRO A 73 -15.38 34.54 -0.12
CA PRO A 73 -15.54 33.44 -1.07
C PRO A 73 -16.55 32.41 -0.56
N TYR A 74 -17.46 31.98 -1.42
CA TYR A 74 -18.43 30.93 -1.11
C TYR A 74 -17.84 29.53 -1.33
N PHE A 75 -16.90 29.36 -2.27
CA PHE A 75 -16.24 28.09 -2.53
C PHE A 75 -14.72 28.23 -2.35
N ILE A 76 -14.13 27.38 -1.51
CA ILE A 76 -12.73 27.45 -1.11
C ILE A 76 -12.07 26.12 -1.46
N TRP A 77 -11.06 26.17 -2.33
CA TRP A 77 -10.26 25.00 -2.67
C TRP A 77 -8.81 25.20 -2.26
N THR A 78 -8.28 24.36 -1.38
CA THR A 78 -6.89 24.46 -0.89
C THR A 78 -6.11 23.16 -1.11
N ASN A 79 -4.78 23.25 -1.05
CA ASN A 79 -3.89 22.08 -1.07
C ASN A 79 -3.91 21.28 0.25
N HIS A 80 -4.15 21.95 1.38
CA HIS A 80 -4.00 21.39 2.73
C HIS A 80 -5.03 22.00 3.66
N CYS A 81 -5.59 21.18 4.55
CA CYS A 81 -6.60 21.62 5.53
C CYS A 81 -6.09 22.71 6.49
N SER A 82 -4.78 22.81 6.72
CA SER A 82 -4.15 23.85 7.55
C SER A 82 -4.19 25.24 6.92
N ALA A 83 -4.47 25.34 5.62
CA ALA A 83 -4.65 26.61 4.93
C ALA A 83 -6.00 27.27 5.26
N ILE A 84 -6.94 26.53 5.85
CA ILE A 84 -8.28 27.01 6.16
C ILE A 84 -8.30 27.53 7.60
N ASN A 85 -8.77 28.78 7.77
CA ASN A 85 -9.10 29.28 9.09
C ASN A 85 -10.52 28.83 9.48
N TRP A 86 -10.60 27.72 10.21
CA TRP A 86 -11.86 27.09 10.63
C TRP A 86 -12.72 27.96 11.55
N GLN A 87 -12.12 28.90 12.29
CA GLN A 87 -12.87 29.79 13.20
C GLN A 87 -13.63 30.89 12.46
N LEU A 88 -13.16 31.28 11.27
CA LEU A 88 -13.76 32.33 10.45
C LEU A 88 -14.69 31.78 9.36
N LEU A 89 -14.76 30.44 9.23
CA LEU A 89 -15.50 29.79 8.17
C LEU A 89 -17.01 29.79 8.49
N ARG A 90 -17.80 30.50 7.69
CA ARG A 90 -19.26 30.51 7.77
C ARG A 90 -19.82 29.15 7.38
N GLN A 91 -20.98 28.77 7.91
CA GLN A 91 -21.57 27.44 7.71
C GLN A 91 -21.95 27.14 6.25
N ASP A 92 -22.24 28.17 5.46
CA ASP A 92 -22.67 28.05 4.08
C ASP A 92 -21.49 27.94 3.09
N GLN A 93 -20.25 28.29 3.47
CA GLN A 93 -19.09 28.23 2.59
C GLN A 93 -18.69 26.78 2.26
N VAL A 94 -18.53 26.45 0.99
CA VAL A 94 -18.11 25.13 0.54
C VAL A 94 -16.58 25.00 0.61
N VAL A 95 -16.06 23.93 1.21
CA VAL A 95 -14.60 23.71 1.35
C VAL A 95 -14.21 22.26 1.06
N ASN A 96 -13.08 22.06 0.37
CA ASN A 96 -12.59 20.75 -0.06
C ASN A 96 -11.80 19.95 1.01
N HIS A 97 -12.04 20.24 2.30
CA HIS A 97 -11.45 19.50 3.41
C HIS A 97 -12.42 19.33 4.58
N TYR A 98 -12.17 18.30 5.39
CA TYR A 98 -12.69 18.14 6.75
C TYR A 98 -11.61 18.41 7.80
N THR A 99 -12.02 18.55 9.06
CA THR A 99 -11.10 18.58 10.21
C THR A 99 -10.88 17.18 10.78
N ARG A 100 -9.75 16.97 11.46
CA ARG A 100 -9.41 15.71 12.15
C ARG A 100 -9.32 14.46 11.25
N VAL A 101 -9.04 14.65 9.95
CA VAL A 101 -8.89 13.54 8.97
C VAL A 101 -7.60 12.73 9.16
N ASP A 102 -6.62 13.29 9.86
CA ASP A 102 -5.38 12.63 10.27
C ASP A 102 -5.62 11.44 11.21
N THR A 103 -6.80 11.36 11.83
CA THR A 103 -7.23 10.24 12.67
C THR A 103 -7.31 8.90 11.94
N PHE A 104 -7.47 8.89 10.61
CA PHE A 104 -7.51 7.68 9.78
C PHE A 104 -6.64 7.74 8.52
N ALA A 105 -6.26 8.94 8.05
CA ALA A 105 -5.37 9.11 6.91
C ALA A 105 -3.86 9.00 7.27
N THR A 106 -3.55 8.64 8.52
CA THR A 106 -2.19 8.28 8.96
C THR A 106 -2.07 6.77 9.06
N LYS A 107 -0.85 6.23 8.93
CA LYS A 107 -0.61 4.79 9.11
C LYS A 107 -1.02 4.30 10.49
N GLU A 108 -0.67 5.06 11.52
CA GLU A 108 -1.01 4.78 12.91
C GLU A 108 -2.53 4.86 13.13
N GLY A 109 -3.17 5.92 12.61
CA GLY A 109 -4.62 6.10 12.71
C GLY A 109 -5.40 4.98 12.03
N LEU A 110 -5.03 4.64 10.79
CA LEU A 110 -5.66 3.54 10.05
C LEU A 110 -5.48 2.19 10.76
N CYS A 111 -4.25 1.88 11.19
CA CYS A 111 -3.94 0.67 11.95
C CYS A 111 -4.81 0.56 13.21
N ARG A 112 -4.91 1.65 13.99
CA ARG A 112 -5.71 1.65 15.23
C ARG A 112 -7.20 1.50 14.95
N ASN A 113 -7.73 2.24 13.98
CA ASN A 113 -9.18 2.27 13.74
C ASN A 113 -9.68 0.95 13.15
N LEU A 114 -8.94 0.34 12.23
CA LEU A 114 -9.34 -0.91 11.60
C LEU A 114 -9.40 -2.09 12.58
N ARG A 115 -8.58 -2.11 13.64
CA ARG A 115 -8.74 -3.12 14.70
C ARG A 115 -10.08 -3.06 15.43
N ASN A 116 -10.68 -1.88 15.49
CA ASN A 116 -11.99 -1.68 16.10
C ASN A 116 -13.12 -1.84 15.06
N LEU A 117 -12.83 -2.15 13.79
CA LEU A 117 -13.83 -2.33 12.75
C LEU A 117 -14.96 -3.30 13.14
N PRO A 118 -14.70 -4.45 13.80
CA PRO A 118 -15.76 -5.38 14.21
C PRO A 118 -16.85 -4.73 15.10
N TRP A 119 -16.55 -3.62 15.78
CA TRP A 119 -17.55 -2.88 16.57
C TRP A 119 -18.47 -2.00 15.73
N PHE A 120 -18.06 -1.67 14.51
CA PHE A 120 -18.80 -0.79 13.59
C PHE A 120 -19.41 -1.55 12.41
N ALA A 121 -18.82 -2.66 12.00
CA ALA A 121 -19.27 -3.47 10.87
C ALA A 121 -19.01 -4.95 11.11
N GLN A 122 -19.86 -5.83 10.56
CA GLN A 122 -19.58 -7.26 10.47
C GLN A 122 -18.54 -7.52 9.35
N ALA A 123 -17.33 -7.04 9.56
CA ALA A 123 -16.23 -7.18 8.63
C ALA A 123 -14.94 -7.42 9.42
N ASP A 124 -14.19 -8.43 8.99
CA ASP A 124 -12.86 -8.72 9.51
C ASP A 124 -11.83 -7.84 8.78
N PRO A 125 -11.13 -6.92 9.47
CA PRO A 125 -10.09 -6.10 8.86
C PRO A 125 -8.95 -6.94 8.24
N ASP A 126 -8.68 -8.14 8.77
CA ASP A 126 -7.57 -8.98 8.29
C ASP A 126 -7.82 -9.58 6.89
N THR A 127 -9.05 -9.48 6.37
CA THR A 127 -9.40 -9.90 5.00
C THR A 127 -9.00 -8.90 3.91
N PHE A 128 -8.70 -7.64 4.27
CA PHE A 128 -8.38 -6.60 3.28
C PHE A 128 -7.29 -5.62 3.74
N PHE A 129 -6.82 -5.70 4.99
CA PHE A 129 -5.76 -4.85 5.52
C PHE A 129 -4.67 -5.72 6.14
N PRO A 130 -3.44 -5.73 5.60
CA PRO A 130 -2.37 -6.56 6.18
C PRO A 130 -2.14 -6.19 7.64
N ARG A 131 -2.06 -7.22 8.49
CA ARG A 131 -1.95 -7.06 9.95
C ARG A 131 -0.79 -6.17 10.33
N CYS A 132 -1.03 -5.36 11.35
CA CYS A 132 -0.29 -4.12 11.57
C CYS A 132 -0.19 -3.82 13.06
N TYR A 133 0.96 -3.31 13.53
CA TYR A 133 1.25 -3.06 14.94
C TYR A 133 1.97 -1.72 15.17
N ARG A 134 1.60 -1.01 16.24
CA ARG A 134 2.24 0.22 16.69
C ARG A 134 3.36 -0.14 17.67
N LEU A 135 4.61 -0.01 17.25
CA LEU A 135 5.76 -0.42 18.07
C LEU A 135 6.03 0.49 19.28
N GLY A 136 5.39 1.66 19.33
CA GLY A 136 5.45 2.54 20.50
C GLY A 136 4.51 2.13 21.63
N ASP A 137 3.60 1.18 21.38
CA ASP A 137 2.68 0.61 22.36
C ASP A 137 3.25 -0.74 22.83
N ALA A 138 3.34 -0.95 24.15
CA ALA A 138 4.05 -2.09 24.71
C ALA A 138 3.34 -3.42 24.42
N ASP A 139 2.01 -3.42 24.53
CA ASP A 139 1.18 -4.61 24.32
C ASP A 139 1.18 -4.97 22.84
N GLU A 140 1.05 -3.98 21.95
CA GLU A 140 1.12 -4.24 20.51
C GLU A 140 2.51 -4.66 20.04
N ARG A 141 3.57 -4.13 20.66
CA ARG A 141 4.94 -4.57 20.38
C ARG A 141 5.13 -6.03 20.78
N GLN A 142 4.58 -6.45 21.91
CA GLN A 142 4.63 -7.84 22.36
C GLN A 142 3.82 -8.75 21.43
N ALA A 143 2.61 -8.34 21.05
CA ALA A 143 1.78 -9.05 20.07
C ALA A 143 2.49 -9.19 18.71
N PHE A 144 3.22 -8.17 18.27
CA PHE A 144 4.04 -8.24 17.07
C PHE A 144 5.17 -9.28 17.19
N ILE A 145 5.89 -9.33 18.32
CA ILE A 145 6.97 -10.30 18.55
C ILE A 145 6.42 -11.73 18.47
N GLU A 146 5.27 -11.97 19.08
CA GLU A 146 4.58 -13.26 19.04
C GLU A 146 4.13 -13.63 17.62
N ASP A 147 3.53 -12.69 16.88
CA ASP A 147 3.12 -12.93 15.50
C ASP A 147 4.32 -13.17 14.57
N PHE A 148 5.44 -12.46 14.75
CA PHE A 148 6.67 -12.70 14.01
C PHE A 148 7.15 -14.15 14.18
N ARG A 149 7.15 -14.64 15.43
CA ARG A 149 7.54 -16.00 15.81
C ARG A 149 6.58 -17.06 15.26
N LEU A 150 5.27 -16.81 15.37
CA LEU A 150 4.23 -17.68 14.80
C LEU A 150 4.31 -17.74 13.28
N THR A 151 4.59 -16.61 12.63
CA THR A 151 4.79 -16.53 11.18
C THR A 151 6.01 -17.36 10.76
N ALA A 152 7.12 -17.28 11.49
CA ALA A 152 8.31 -18.11 11.25
C ALA A 152 8.00 -19.62 11.35
N ALA A 153 7.22 -20.04 12.35
CA ALA A 153 6.79 -21.43 12.47
C ALA A 153 5.94 -21.89 11.28
N ARG A 154 4.98 -21.06 10.84
CA ARG A 154 4.17 -21.36 9.64
C ARG A 154 5.04 -21.39 8.38
N SER A 155 6.01 -20.50 8.26
CA SER A 155 6.96 -20.47 7.14
C SER A 155 7.75 -21.78 7.03
N LEU A 156 8.21 -22.37 8.14
CA LEU A 156 8.90 -23.67 8.13
C LEU A 156 8.00 -24.78 7.58
N LEU A 157 6.70 -24.79 7.93
CA LEU A 157 5.76 -25.76 7.37
C LEU A 157 5.58 -25.56 5.86
N LYS A 158 5.52 -24.31 5.38
CA LYS A 158 5.41 -24.00 3.94
C LYS A 158 6.66 -24.45 3.19
N MET A 159 7.84 -24.09 3.69
CA MET A 159 9.14 -24.47 3.10
C MET A 159 9.36 -25.99 3.05
N ALA A 160 8.83 -26.72 4.03
CA ALA A 160 8.89 -28.20 4.03
C ALA A 160 8.10 -28.81 2.85
N LEU A 161 7.03 -28.17 2.38
CA LEU A 161 6.20 -28.65 1.27
C LEU A 161 6.74 -28.26 -0.11
N GLU A 162 7.35 -27.08 -0.26
CA GLU A 162 7.79 -26.56 -1.57
C GLU A 162 8.97 -27.33 -2.18
N ARG A 163 9.75 -28.06 -1.37
CA ARG A 163 10.88 -28.85 -1.87
C ARG A 163 10.49 -30.19 -2.49
N ASP A 164 9.30 -30.71 -2.20
CA ASP A 164 8.80 -31.96 -2.81
C ASP A 164 8.32 -31.72 -4.25
N THR A 165 7.86 -30.50 -4.56
CA THR A 165 7.42 -30.10 -5.92
C THR A 165 8.56 -29.90 -6.92
N LEU A 166 9.81 -29.73 -6.46
CA LEU A 166 11.00 -29.65 -7.34
C LEU A 166 11.62 -31.03 -7.63
N ALA A 167 11.15 -32.08 -6.97
CA ALA A 167 11.54 -33.47 -7.19
C ALA A 167 10.49 -34.22 -8.03
N GLY A 168 10.17 -33.71 -9.22
CA GLY A 168 9.35 -34.41 -10.23
C GLY A 168 10.16 -35.46 -11.02
N PRO A 169 9.48 -36.48 -11.62
CA PRO A 169 10.09 -37.74 -12.03
C PRO A 169 11.07 -37.59 -13.20
N GLU A 170 12.12 -38.41 -13.19
CA GLU A 170 13.10 -38.57 -14.28
C GLU A 170 12.40 -38.62 -15.64
N GLN A 171 12.58 -37.56 -16.45
CA GLN A 171 12.23 -37.60 -17.85
C GLN A 171 13.20 -38.55 -18.56
N GLN A 172 12.71 -39.75 -18.86
CA GLN A 172 13.36 -40.67 -19.80
C GLN A 172 13.63 -39.94 -21.12
N PRO A 173 14.83 -40.06 -21.72
CA PRO A 173 15.10 -39.41 -22.99
C PRO A 173 14.30 -40.09 -24.11
N LEU A 174 13.39 -39.33 -24.73
CA LEU A 174 12.72 -39.73 -25.96
C LEU A 174 13.76 -40.05 -27.03
N LYS A 175 13.78 -41.33 -27.44
CA LYS A 175 14.43 -41.78 -28.67
C LYS A 175 13.71 -41.12 -29.86
N SER A 176 14.39 -40.22 -30.55
CA SER A 176 14.05 -39.89 -31.94
C SER A 176 15.22 -40.27 -32.84
N SER A 177 14.95 -41.20 -33.73
CA SER A 177 15.82 -41.61 -34.83
C SER A 177 15.40 -40.84 -36.07
N LYS A 178 16.32 -40.05 -36.66
CA LYS A 178 16.81 -40.23 -38.04
C LYS A 178 17.75 -39.09 -38.47
N GLN A 179 18.84 -39.53 -39.10
CA GLN A 179 19.88 -38.87 -39.91
C GLN A 179 19.32 -37.82 -40.92
N LEU A 180 20.04 -36.88 -41.53
CA LEU A 180 21.42 -36.85 -42.09
C LEU A 180 21.74 -35.39 -42.51
N GLY A 181 23.02 -34.97 -42.50
CA GLY A 181 23.46 -33.72 -43.15
C GLY A 181 24.83 -33.22 -42.66
N GLU A 182 25.88 -33.61 -43.37
CA GLU A 182 27.30 -33.31 -43.11
C GLU A 182 27.69 -31.84 -43.36
N GLY A 183 28.70 -31.34 -42.63
CA GLY A 183 29.41 -30.09 -42.90
C GLY A 183 30.53 -29.82 -41.89
N GLN A 184 31.77 -29.74 -42.38
CA GLN A 184 33.05 -29.82 -41.66
C GLN A 184 33.48 -28.51 -40.90
N VAL A 185 33.90 -28.66 -39.62
CA VAL A 185 35.18 -28.30 -38.92
C VAL A 185 35.97 -27.05 -39.44
N PRO A 186 36.55 -26.12 -38.61
CA PRO A 186 37.50 -26.46 -37.54
C PRO A 186 37.50 -25.70 -36.19
N THR A 187 38.08 -26.46 -35.25
CA THR A 187 38.42 -26.25 -33.84
C THR A 187 39.55 -25.24 -33.56
N SER A 188 39.46 -24.57 -32.42
CA SER A 188 40.62 -24.20 -31.57
C SER A 188 40.22 -24.17 -30.08
N PRO A 189 41.15 -24.44 -29.14
CA PRO A 189 40.82 -24.93 -27.79
C PRO A 189 41.03 -23.87 -26.67
N ILE A 190 40.71 -24.27 -25.41
CA ILE A 190 41.12 -23.73 -24.07
C ILE A 190 39.95 -23.11 -23.26
N PRO A 191 39.82 -23.34 -21.92
CA PRO A 191 40.01 -24.55 -21.12
C PRO A 191 38.78 -24.88 -20.22
N HIS A 192 38.74 -26.11 -19.72
CA HIS A 192 37.77 -26.61 -18.75
C HIS A 192 37.71 -25.75 -17.45
N SER A 193 36.56 -25.14 -17.18
CA SER A 193 36.16 -24.75 -15.83
C SER A 193 35.33 -25.87 -15.21
N MET A 194 35.84 -26.42 -14.11
CA MET A 194 35.23 -27.47 -13.29
C MET A 194 33.75 -27.18 -12.97
N PRO A 195 32.87 -28.21 -12.90
CA PRO A 195 31.54 -28.03 -12.35
C PRO A 195 31.66 -27.66 -10.86
N PRO A 196 30.76 -26.81 -10.32
CA PRO A 196 30.76 -26.53 -8.89
C PRO A 196 30.45 -27.83 -8.15
N THR A 197 31.41 -28.27 -7.34
CA THR A 197 31.21 -29.34 -6.36
C THR A 197 30.02 -28.97 -5.47
N ALA A 198 28.93 -29.72 -5.60
CA ALA A 198 27.84 -29.71 -4.63
C ALA A 198 28.42 -30.11 -3.26
N GLY A 199 28.65 -29.12 -2.41
CA GLY A 199 28.99 -29.37 -1.01
C GLY A 199 27.82 -30.08 -0.31
N PRO A 200 28.06 -30.80 0.80
CA PRO A 200 27.00 -31.46 1.54
C PRO A 200 25.98 -30.40 1.98
N VAL A 201 24.72 -30.57 1.59
CA VAL A 201 23.62 -29.79 2.16
C VAL A 201 23.56 -30.18 3.63
N SER A 202 23.98 -29.31 4.55
CA SER A 202 23.79 -29.57 5.97
C SER A 202 22.28 -29.58 6.21
N SER A 203 21.70 -30.75 6.47
CA SER A 203 20.30 -30.85 6.88
C SER A 203 20.21 -30.42 8.35
N LEU A 204 19.37 -29.43 8.65
CA LEU A 204 19.05 -29.11 10.04
C LEU A 204 18.23 -30.25 10.69
N PRO A 205 18.27 -30.40 12.03
CA PRO A 205 17.66 -31.54 12.70
C PRO A 205 16.15 -31.65 12.43
N PRO A 206 15.59 -32.87 12.31
CA PRO A 206 14.13 -33.12 12.24
C PRO A 206 13.32 -32.46 13.37
N GLN A 207 14.00 -32.11 14.46
CA GLN A 207 13.44 -31.48 15.66
C GLN A 207 12.90 -30.08 15.42
N LEU A 208 13.48 -29.29 14.50
CA LEU A 208 13.01 -27.93 14.22
C LEU A 208 11.61 -27.94 13.59
N LEU A 209 11.38 -28.83 12.63
CA LEU A 209 10.08 -28.98 11.98
C LEU A 209 9.02 -29.51 12.95
N GLU A 210 9.38 -30.46 13.82
CA GLU A 210 8.46 -30.94 14.85
C GLU A 210 8.07 -29.84 15.84
N MET A 211 9.03 -29.00 16.24
CA MET A 211 8.75 -27.83 17.07
C MET A 211 7.83 -26.83 16.35
N ALA A 212 8.05 -26.55 15.06
CA ALA A 212 7.17 -25.70 14.26
C ALA A 212 5.75 -26.26 14.13
N LEU A 213 5.61 -27.58 13.93
CA LEU A 213 4.32 -28.28 13.91
C LEU A 213 3.60 -28.12 15.25
N GLN A 214 4.30 -28.32 16.37
CA GLN A 214 3.72 -28.17 17.70
C GLN A 214 3.25 -26.74 17.98
N ILE A 215 4.08 -25.74 17.63
CA ILE A 215 3.72 -24.32 17.74
C ILE A 215 2.46 -24.01 16.92
N CYS A 216 2.40 -24.48 15.67
CA CYS A 216 1.26 -24.22 14.80
C CYS A 216 -0.02 -24.93 15.25
N ARG A 217 0.07 -26.15 15.83
CA ARG A 217 -1.08 -26.85 16.42
C ARG A 217 -1.65 -26.07 17.61
N GLN A 218 -0.79 -25.58 18.48
CA GLN A 218 -1.19 -24.78 19.63
C GLN A 218 -1.84 -23.46 19.19
N HIS A 219 -1.27 -22.80 18.18
CA HIS A 219 -1.85 -21.59 17.63
C HIS A 219 -3.24 -21.84 17.03
N LEU A 220 -3.43 -22.93 16.29
CA LEU A 220 -4.74 -23.31 15.75
C LEU A 220 -5.77 -23.58 16.86
N ALA A 221 -5.36 -24.22 17.96
CA ALA A 221 -6.23 -24.46 19.11
C ALA A 221 -6.73 -23.14 19.74
N ILE A 222 -5.83 -22.15 19.89
CA ILE A 222 -6.16 -20.81 20.39
C ILE A 222 -7.13 -20.09 19.42
N LEU A 223 -6.87 -20.15 18.11
CA LEU A 223 -7.75 -19.55 17.10
C LEU A 223 -9.16 -20.16 17.13
N ARG A 224 -9.27 -21.45 17.48
CA ARG A 224 -10.54 -22.17 17.62
C ARG A 224 -11.14 -22.09 19.02
N HIS A 225 -10.57 -21.28 19.92
CA HIS A 225 -11.00 -21.13 21.32
C HIS A 225 -11.03 -22.45 22.11
N GLN A 226 -10.21 -23.43 21.72
CA GLN A 226 -10.14 -24.74 22.36
C GLN A 226 -9.30 -24.73 23.64
N ASP A 227 -8.65 -23.60 23.92
CA ASP A 227 -7.88 -23.31 25.12
C ASP A 227 -8.73 -22.79 26.30
N ILE A 228 -10.01 -22.51 26.07
CA ILE A 228 -10.91 -21.94 27.10
C ILE A 228 -11.43 -23.03 28.07
N ASP A 229 -11.70 -24.24 27.57
CA ASP A 229 -12.46 -25.26 28.31
C ASP A 229 -11.63 -26.50 28.76
N GLY A 230 -10.32 -26.56 28.49
CA GLY A 230 -9.52 -27.78 28.69
C GLY A 230 -8.26 -27.62 29.54
N ASP A 231 -8.00 -28.63 30.38
CA ASP A 231 -6.67 -29.03 30.92
C ASP A 231 -5.72 -29.39 29.75
N LEU A 232 -5.42 -28.43 28.88
CA LEU A 232 -4.48 -28.63 27.80
C LEU A 232 -3.07 -28.63 28.39
N THR A 233 -2.57 -29.82 28.69
CA THR A 233 -1.14 -30.08 28.93
C THR A 233 -0.34 -29.96 27.63
N PHE A 234 -0.43 -28.81 26.95
CA PHE A 234 0.56 -28.43 25.97
C PHE A 234 1.66 -27.66 26.71
N PRO A 235 2.96 -27.90 26.43
CA PRO A 235 4.00 -27.01 26.92
C PRO A 235 3.61 -25.58 26.56
N CYS A 236 3.51 -24.72 27.58
CA CYS A 236 3.20 -23.33 27.36
C CYS A 236 4.20 -22.75 26.35
N MET A 237 3.76 -21.91 25.40
CA MET A 237 4.64 -21.18 24.46
C MET A 237 5.78 -20.43 25.18
N MET A 238 5.64 -20.22 26.49
CA MET A 238 6.62 -19.67 27.43
C MET A 238 7.84 -20.57 27.68
N GLY A 239 7.80 -21.86 27.37
CA GLY A 239 8.91 -22.81 27.52
C GLY A 239 9.81 -22.94 26.27
N THR A 240 9.38 -22.38 25.14
CA THR A 240 10.16 -22.43 23.90
C THR A 240 11.34 -21.46 23.98
N ASN A 241 12.55 -21.96 23.73
CA ASN A 241 13.70 -21.09 23.54
C ASN A 241 13.60 -20.41 22.16
N TRP A 242 12.86 -19.30 22.12
CA TRP A 242 12.58 -18.56 20.89
C TRP A 242 13.84 -18.01 20.24
N ASP A 243 14.86 -17.64 21.00
CA ASP A 243 16.10 -17.11 20.42
C ASP A 243 16.80 -18.19 19.59
N HIS A 244 16.85 -19.42 20.11
CA HIS A 244 17.39 -20.56 19.38
C HIS A 244 16.51 -20.94 18.18
N PHE A 245 15.19 -21.02 18.36
CA PHE A 245 14.24 -21.29 17.28
C PHE A 245 14.37 -20.29 16.12
N MET A 246 14.47 -19.00 16.44
CA MET A 246 14.59 -17.95 15.44
C MET A 246 15.92 -18.02 14.68
N GLN A 247 17.03 -18.32 15.38
CA GLN A 247 18.33 -18.52 14.74
C GLN A 247 18.28 -19.68 13.74
N ASP A 248 17.71 -20.82 14.13
CA ASP A 248 17.54 -21.98 13.25
C ASP A 248 16.61 -21.67 12.07
N TYR A 249 15.52 -20.94 12.32
CA TYR A 249 14.63 -20.45 11.26
C TYR A 249 15.37 -19.59 10.24
N TYR A 250 16.18 -18.61 10.67
CA TYR A 250 16.93 -17.76 9.75
C TYR A 250 17.93 -18.57 8.91
N HIS A 251 18.57 -19.59 9.49
CA HIS A 251 19.45 -20.50 8.74
C HIS A 251 18.69 -21.29 7.65
N VAL A 252 17.45 -21.71 7.90
CA VAL A 252 16.62 -22.37 6.87
C VAL A 252 16.16 -21.37 5.81
N ALA A 253 15.58 -20.26 6.23
CA ALA A 253 14.91 -19.29 5.35
C ALA A 253 15.91 -18.54 4.44
N HIS A 254 17.12 -18.24 4.93
CA HIS A 254 18.04 -17.34 4.23
C HIS A 254 19.32 -18.02 3.72
N GLU A 255 19.78 -19.09 4.38
CA GLU A 255 21.05 -19.75 4.02
C GLU A 255 20.87 -21.01 3.15
N ARG A 256 19.64 -21.23 2.63
CA ARG A 256 19.24 -22.37 1.76
C ARG A 256 19.41 -23.74 2.40
N THR A 257 19.58 -23.80 3.71
CA THR A 257 19.65 -25.02 4.50
C THR A 257 18.34 -25.80 4.33
N GLY A 258 18.43 -27.09 4.02
CA GLY A 258 17.25 -27.88 3.68
C GLY A 258 16.55 -28.51 4.87
N LEU A 259 15.22 -28.46 4.83
CA LEU A 259 14.37 -29.35 5.60
C LEU A 259 14.17 -30.64 4.81
N ALA A 260 14.32 -31.78 5.46
CA ALA A 260 14.04 -33.11 4.91
C ALA A 260 12.90 -33.75 5.73
N PRO A 261 11.64 -33.39 5.47
CA PRO A 261 10.50 -33.95 6.20
C PRO A 261 10.31 -35.44 5.88
N SER A 262 9.90 -36.23 6.86
CA SER A 262 9.35 -37.56 6.59
C SER A 262 7.99 -37.46 5.89
N GLY A 263 7.52 -38.56 5.26
CA GLY A 263 6.19 -38.58 4.63
C GLY A 263 5.06 -38.22 5.61
N VAL A 264 5.16 -38.67 6.86
CA VAL A 264 4.22 -38.34 7.94
C VAL A 264 4.24 -36.85 8.27
N GLN A 265 5.44 -36.25 8.37
CA GLN A 265 5.56 -34.81 8.65
C GLN A 265 5.02 -33.96 7.50
N THR A 266 5.19 -34.40 6.25
CA THR A 266 4.66 -33.72 5.06
C THR A 266 3.13 -33.66 5.09
N GLU A 267 2.47 -34.80 5.37
CA GLU A 267 1.01 -34.87 5.52
C GLU A 267 0.50 -34.00 6.68
N GLN A 268 1.21 -33.99 7.81
CA GLN A 268 0.91 -33.15 8.95
C GLN A 268 1.04 -31.65 8.63
N CYS A 269 2.09 -31.24 7.91
CA CYS A 269 2.29 -29.85 7.48
C CYS A 269 1.14 -29.41 6.58
N GLN A 270 0.78 -30.24 5.58
CA GLN A 270 -0.29 -29.94 4.63
C GLN A 270 -1.65 -29.78 5.33
N THR A 271 -2.01 -30.74 6.18
CA THR A 271 -3.28 -30.73 6.92
C THR A 271 -3.38 -29.52 7.84
N LEU A 272 -2.30 -29.23 8.57
CA LEU A 272 -2.26 -28.13 9.52
C LEU A 272 -2.32 -26.77 8.82
N LEU A 273 -1.58 -26.59 7.71
CA LEU A 273 -1.65 -25.37 6.91
C LEU A 273 -3.04 -25.16 6.29
N GLN A 274 -3.72 -26.22 5.86
CA GLN A 274 -5.11 -26.13 5.38
C GLN A 274 -6.05 -25.65 6.49
N CYS A 275 -5.94 -26.21 7.69
CA CYS A 275 -6.77 -25.79 8.84
C CYS A 275 -6.47 -24.35 9.28
N LEU A 276 -5.20 -23.92 9.21
CA LEU A 276 -4.81 -22.54 9.49
C LEU A 276 -5.33 -21.59 8.41
N ALA A 277 -5.37 -22.00 7.14
CA ALA A 277 -5.87 -21.17 6.04
C ALA A 277 -7.34 -20.78 6.22
N GLU A 278 -8.13 -21.65 6.85
CA GLU A 278 -9.55 -21.39 7.17
C GLU A 278 -9.72 -20.31 8.25
N GLN A 279 -8.71 -20.12 9.11
CA GLN A 279 -8.76 -19.19 10.25
C GLN A 279 -7.94 -17.91 10.03
N LEU A 280 -6.96 -17.95 9.10
CA LEU A 280 -6.02 -16.86 8.86
C LEU A 280 -6.12 -16.39 7.40
N PRO A 281 -6.93 -15.34 7.11
CA PRO A 281 -7.10 -14.82 5.74
C PRO A 281 -5.79 -14.42 5.06
N GLN A 282 -4.77 -14.08 5.85
CA GLN A 282 -3.47 -13.62 5.38
C GLN A 282 -2.45 -14.75 5.15
N LEU A 283 -2.79 -16.03 5.38
CA LEU A 283 -1.82 -17.13 5.30
C LEU A 283 -1.18 -17.27 3.90
N GLY A 284 -1.95 -16.99 2.85
CA GLY A 284 -1.46 -17.02 1.47
C GLY A 284 -0.55 -15.83 1.15
N MET A 285 -1.01 -14.61 1.46
CA MET A 285 -0.29 -13.37 1.13
C MET A 285 0.99 -13.15 1.94
N GLU A 286 1.07 -13.73 3.14
CA GLU A 286 2.19 -13.54 4.06
C GLU A 286 3.48 -14.24 3.62
N GLY A 287 3.42 -15.18 2.67
CA GLY A 287 4.58 -15.90 2.15
C GLY A 287 5.29 -16.77 3.21
N ASP A 288 6.58 -16.98 3.00
CA ASP A 288 7.45 -17.87 3.78
C ASP A 288 8.77 -17.19 4.22
N HIS A 289 9.08 -15.98 3.73
CA HIS A 289 10.30 -15.25 4.10
C HIS A 289 10.13 -14.40 5.37
N ASN A 290 8.91 -14.26 5.88
CA ASN A 290 8.57 -13.49 7.08
C ASN A 290 9.04 -12.02 7.01
N VAL A 291 8.84 -11.39 5.85
CA VAL A 291 9.18 -10.00 5.62
C VAL A 291 8.13 -9.09 6.25
N TRP A 292 8.61 -8.02 6.90
CA TRP A 292 7.83 -6.96 7.50
C TRP A 292 8.26 -5.59 6.99
N ILE A 293 7.31 -4.67 6.89
CA ILE A 293 7.54 -3.29 6.42
C ILE A 293 7.34 -2.30 7.57
N LEU A 294 8.42 -1.63 7.95
CA LEU A 294 8.40 -0.56 8.94
C LEU A 294 8.07 0.77 8.27
N LYS A 295 7.11 1.48 8.84
CA LYS A 295 6.59 2.76 8.36
C LYS A 295 6.63 3.79 9.48
N PRO A 296 7.34 4.91 9.31
CA PRO A 296 7.32 6.00 10.29
C PRO A 296 5.99 6.74 10.23
N GLY A 297 5.29 6.86 11.36
CA GLY A 297 3.89 7.30 11.45
C GLY A 297 3.60 8.71 10.90
N ALA A 298 4.57 9.61 10.93
CA ALA A 298 4.42 11.01 10.50
C ALA A 298 5.04 11.35 9.13
N LYS A 299 5.59 10.38 8.39
CA LYS A 299 6.20 10.63 7.07
C LYS A 299 5.34 10.07 5.95
N SER A 300 5.34 10.78 4.82
CA SER A 300 4.70 10.37 3.56
C SER A 300 5.73 10.23 2.44
N ARG A 301 5.27 9.74 1.28
CA ARG A 301 6.07 9.61 0.02
C ARG A 301 7.17 8.55 0.08
N GLY A 302 6.96 7.49 0.86
CA GLY A 302 7.90 6.38 1.00
C GLY A 302 9.15 6.67 1.85
N ARG A 303 9.22 7.82 2.51
CA ARG A 303 10.44 8.25 3.23
C ARG A 303 10.62 7.50 4.54
N GLY A 304 11.77 6.82 4.69
CA GLY A 304 12.14 6.07 5.89
C GLY A 304 11.39 4.74 6.04
N ILE A 305 10.77 4.25 4.97
CA ILE A 305 10.20 2.91 4.93
C ILE A 305 11.34 1.91 4.74
N VAL A 306 11.33 0.85 5.55
CA VAL A 306 12.32 -0.23 5.52
C VAL A 306 11.58 -1.55 5.47
N CYS A 307 12.01 -2.48 4.62
CA CYS A 307 11.57 -3.87 4.65
C CYS A 307 12.68 -4.70 5.29
N THR A 308 12.32 -5.61 6.20
CA THR A 308 13.26 -6.52 6.85
C THR A 308 12.54 -7.81 7.22
N ASP A 309 13.30 -8.89 7.26
CA ASP A 309 12.95 -10.25 7.61
C ASP A 309 13.59 -10.69 8.95
N HIS A 310 14.22 -9.77 9.69
CA HIS A 310 14.85 -10.05 10.98
C HIS A 310 14.16 -9.28 12.10
N LEU A 311 13.67 -9.99 13.11
CA LEU A 311 12.97 -9.43 14.28
C LEU A 311 13.85 -8.42 15.02
N GLU A 312 15.12 -8.75 15.21
CA GLU A 312 16.11 -7.94 15.93
C GLU A 312 16.30 -6.59 15.25
N GLU A 313 16.29 -6.56 13.91
CA GLU A 313 16.38 -5.33 13.13
C GLU A 313 15.12 -4.47 13.29
N VAL A 314 13.93 -5.08 13.30
CA VAL A 314 12.67 -4.36 13.58
C VAL A 314 12.74 -3.70 14.95
N LEU A 315 13.13 -4.46 15.98
CA LEU A 315 13.21 -3.99 17.36
C LEU A 315 14.31 -2.94 17.54
N ARG A 316 15.45 -3.08 16.86
CA ARG A 316 16.54 -2.10 16.87
C ARG A 316 16.13 -0.78 16.23
N LEU A 317 15.46 -0.82 15.07
CA LEU A 317 14.97 0.37 14.38
C LEU A 317 13.88 1.10 15.19
N ALA A 318 13.07 0.36 15.94
CA ALA A 318 12.10 0.93 16.88
C ALA A 318 12.74 1.44 18.18
N GLY A 319 13.75 0.73 18.70
CA GLY A 319 14.42 0.98 19.98
C GLY A 319 15.55 2.02 19.94
N GLY A 320 16.13 2.31 18.78
CA GLY A 320 17.16 3.34 18.58
C GLY A 320 16.71 4.79 18.89
N CYS A 321 15.47 4.99 19.35
CA CYS A 321 14.91 6.26 19.80
C CYS A 321 14.86 6.42 21.34
N THR A 322 15.61 5.61 22.10
CA THR A 322 15.79 5.80 23.56
C THR A 322 16.77 6.93 23.92
N ALA A 323 17.12 7.81 22.97
CA ALA A 323 17.78 9.07 23.28
C ALA A 323 16.86 9.92 24.19
N PRO A 324 17.37 10.45 25.32
CA PRO A 324 16.56 11.26 26.23
C PRO A 324 16.06 12.52 25.50
N LEU A 325 14.75 12.76 25.53
CA LEU A 325 14.09 14.04 25.23
C LEU A 325 13.96 14.54 23.77
N ALA A 326 13.97 13.69 22.73
CA ALA A 326 13.49 14.12 21.41
C ALA A 326 12.73 13.01 20.64
N GLN A 327 11.40 12.98 20.80
CA GLN A 327 10.42 12.23 19.99
C GLN A 327 10.80 10.77 19.67
N ALA A 328 10.40 9.85 20.54
CA ALA A 328 10.23 8.45 20.14
C ALA A 328 9.40 8.41 18.85
N GLY A 329 10.04 8.06 17.73
CA GLY A 329 9.38 8.00 16.44
C GLY A 329 8.26 6.97 16.55
N LYS A 330 7.01 7.37 16.34
CA LYS A 330 5.90 6.42 16.29
C LYS A 330 6.06 5.58 15.04
N TRP A 331 6.50 4.33 15.19
CA TRP A 331 6.63 3.37 14.11
C TRP A 331 5.44 2.45 14.07
N VAL A 332 5.03 2.14 12.85
CA VAL A 332 4.07 1.10 12.55
C VAL A 332 4.81 0.02 11.78
N VAL A 333 4.73 -1.23 12.24
CA VAL A 333 5.19 -2.40 11.50
C VAL A 333 3.98 -3.10 10.92
N GLN A 334 4.05 -3.51 9.66
CA GLN A 334 2.96 -4.16 8.96
C GLN A 334 3.49 -5.39 8.23
N LYS A 335 2.71 -6.49 8.17
CA LYS A 335 3.14 -7.67 7.44
C LYS A 335 3.29 -7.32 5.97
N TYR A 336 4.43 -7.67 5.39
CA TYR A 336 4.68 -7.48 3.97
C TYR A 336 3.89 -8.51 3.15
N ILE A 337 3.28 -8.06 2.05
CA ILE A 337 2.63 -8.93 1.07
C ILE A 337 3.74 -9.52 0.18
N GLU A 338 4.11 -10.75 0.46
CA GLU A 338 5.21 -11.47 -0.19
C GLU A 338 4.80 -12.10 -1.52
N ARG A 339 3.52 -12.41 -1.67
CA ARG A 339 2.92 -12.97 -2.89
C ARG A 339 1.94 -12.00 -3.55
N PRO A 340 2.41 -10.83 -4.03
CA PRO A 340 1.58 -9.90 -4.75
C PRO A 340 1.31 -10.39 -6.18
N LEU A 341 0.19 -9.98 -6.77
CA LEU A 341 0.02 -10.04 -8.21
C LEU A 341 1.12 -9.23 -8.88
N LEU A 342 1.83 -9.87 -9.82
CA LEU A 342 2.90 -9.25 -10.60
C LEU A 342 2.47 -9.10 -12.06
N ILE A 343 2.91 -8.02 -12.69
CA ILE A 343 2.78 -7.82 -14.14
C ILE A 343 4.19 -7.82 -14.70
N PHE A 344 4.48 -8.77 -15.58
CA PHE A 344 5.82 -8.97 -16.14
C PHE A 344 6.92 -9.07 -15.05
N GLY A 345 6.63 -9.80 -13.96
CA GLY A 345 7.55 -9.94 -12.82
C GLY A 345 7.79 -8.65 -12.02
N THR A 346 7.00 -7.60 -12.24
CA THR A 346 7.18 -6.29 -11.62
C THR A 346 6.02 -5.95 -10.69
N LYS A 347 6.36 -5.51 -9.47
CA LYS A 347 5.39 -5.07 -8.46
C LYS A 347 4.72 -3.76 -8.87
N PHE A 348 3.44 -3.63 -8.58
CA PHE A 348 2.67 -2.40 -8.77
C PHE A 348 1.67 -2.18 -7.63
N ASP A 349 1.24 -0.95 -7.44
CA ASP A 349 0.06 -0.64 -6.63
C ASP A 349 -0.97 0.16 -7.44
N VAL A 350 -2.21 0.24 -6.95
CA VAL A 350 -3.29 1.04 -7.53
C VAL A 350 -3.59 2.24 -6.67
N ARG A 351 -3.61 3.42 -7.29
CA ARG A 351 -4.19 4.64 -6.71
C ARG A 351 -5.68 4.70 -7.06
N GLN A 352 -6.51 4.43 -6.07
CA GLN A 352 -7.96 4.52 -6.17
C GLN A 352 -8.46 5.83 -5.52
N TRP A 353 -9.30 6.59 -6.24
CA TRP A 353 -9.91 7.80 -5.67
C TRP A 353 -11.31 7.52 -5.14
N PHE A 354 -11.65 8.18 -4.04
CA PHE A 354 -13.01 8.26 -3.52
C PHE A 354 -13.25 9.62 -2.88
N LEU A 355 -14.50 10.05 -2.84
CA LEU A 355 -14.93 11.36 -2.35
C LEU A 355 -15.93 11.14 -1.20
N VAL A 356 -15.71 11.81 -0.08
CA VAL A 356 -16.68 11.88 1.02
C VAL A 356 -17.33 13.25 0.96
N THR A 357 -18.66 13.28 0.87
CA THR A 357 -19.44 14.53 0.83
C THR A 357 -20.18 14.81 2.13
N ASP A 358 -20.35 13.81 2.98
CA ASP A 358 -20.92 13.96 4.31
C ASP A 358 -20.41 12.83 5.23
N TRP A 359 -20.31 13.11 6.52
CA TRP A 359 -19.94 12.14 7.58
C TRP A 359 -21.12 11.81 8.51
N ASN A 360 -22.23 12.56 8.40
CA ASN A 360 -23.43 12.31 9.21
C ASN A 360 -24.70 12.75 8.45
N PRO A 361 -25.32 11.90 7.62
CA PRO A 361 -24.97 10.49 7.38
C PRO A 361 -23.71 10.33 6.52
N LEU A 362 -22.93 9.26 6.74
CA LEU A 362 -21.74 9.00 5.92
C LEU A 362 -22.14 8.78 4.45
N THR A 363 -21.62 9.60 3.54
CA THR A 363 -21.90 9.54 2.09
C THR A 363 -20.60 9.43 1.30
N VAL A 364 -20.40 8.29 0.62
CA VAL A 364 -19.15 7.91 -0.04
C VAL A 364 -19.36 7.67 -1.53
N TRP A 365 -18.56 8.34 -2.34
CA TRP A 365 -18.53 8.22 -3.80
C TRP A 365 -17.23 7.56 -4.22
N PHE A 366 -17.29 6.48 -4.98
CA PHE A 366 -16.14 5.80 -5.55
C PHE A 366 -15.90 6.29 -6.97
N TYR A 367 -14.65 6.56 -7.34
CA TYR A 367 -14.33 6.96 -8.70
C TYR A 367 -14.02 5.72 -9.55
N ARG A 368 -14.79 5.47 -10.61
CA ARG A 368 -14.66 4.25 -11.43
C ARG A 368 -13.33 4.10 -12.16
N GLU A 369 -12.55 5.17 -12.25
CA GLU A 369 -11.25 5.20 -12.91
C GLU A 369 -10.12 5.24 -11.87
N SER A 370 -9.03 4.53 -12.15
CA SER A 370 -7.83 4.51 -11.30
C SER A 370 -6.56 4.34 -12.15
N TYR A 371 -5.40 4.41 -11.52
CA TYR A 371 -4.12 4.18 -12.19
C TYR A 371 -3.17 3.34 -11.34
N LEU A 372 -2.35 2.56 -12.02
CA LEU A 372 -1.33 1.71 -11.44
C LEU A 372 0.01 2.44 -11.44
N ARG A 373 0.85 2.16 -10.44
CA ARG A 373 2.23 2.63 -10.36
C ARG A 373 3.16 1.43 -10.23
N PHE A 374 4.10 1.30 -11.16
CA PHE A 374 5.05 0.20 -11.17
C PHE A 374 6.32 0.56 -10.38
N CYS A 375 6.92 -0.47 -9.79
CA CYS A 375 8.33 -0.46 -9.40
C CYS A 375 9.24 -0.39 -10.64
N SER A 376 10.45 0.13 -10.48
CA SER A 376 11.44 0.25 -11.56
C SER A 376 12.27 -1.02 -11.76
N ARG A 377 12.29 -1.92 -10.78
CA ARG A 377 13.00 -3.19 -10.83
C ARG A 377 12.05 -4.38 -10.67
N PRO A 378 12.42 -5.56 -11.21
CA PRO A 378 11.70 -6.80 -10.94
C PRO A 378 11.57 -7.07 -9.45
N PHE A 379 10.47 -7.71 -9.07
CA PHE A 379 10.21 -8.10 -7.69
C PHE A 379 11.09 -9.30 -7.30
N SER A 380 11.72 -9.25 -6.13
CA SER A 380 12.48 -10.37 -5.58
C SER A 380 12.59 -10.24 -4.06
N LEU A 381 12.23 -11.28 -3.31
CA LEU A 381 12.38 -11.30 -1.85
C LEU A 381 13.84 -11.51 -1.40
N HIS A 382 14.74 -11.93 -2.30
CA HIS A 382 16.17 -12.04 -2.00
C HIS A 382 16.88 -10.69 -1.89
N CYS A 383 16.26 -9.60 -2.34
CA CYS A 383 16.86 -8.26 -2.30
C CYS A 383 15.77 -7.22 -1.99
N LEU A 384 15.67 -6.82 -0.72
CA LEU A 384 14.64 -5.90 -0.22
C LEU A 384 14.89 -4.41 -0.57
N GLU A 385 15.52 -4.14 -1.71
CA GLU A 385 15.83 -2.79 -2.18
C GLU A 385 14.55 -2.00 -2.52
N PRO A 386 14.43 -0.71 -2.11
CA PRO A 386 13.21 0.08 -2.30
C PRO A 386 12.69 0.14 -3.75
N SER A 387 13.60 0.03 -4.73
CA SER A 387 13.27 0.08 -6.16
C SER A 387 12.36 -1.06 -6.63
N GLY A 388 12.47 -2.26 -6.06
CA GLY A 388 11.62 -3.42 -6.37
C GLY A 388 10.39 -3.58 -5.48
N HIS A 389 10.32 -2.85 -4.35
CA HIS A 389 9.31 -3.08 -3.31
C HIS A 389 8.38 -1.88 -3.01
N LEU A 390 8.76 -0.64 -3.38
CA LEU A 390 7.99 0.58 -3.08
C LEU A 390 7.55 1.35 -4.35
N CYS A 391 6.28 1.26 -4.74
CA CYS A 391 5.76 1.85 -5.99
C CYS A 391 5.66 3.39 -6.01
N ASN A 392 5.97 4.09 -4.91
CA ASN A 392 5.83 5.55 -4.84
C ASN A 392 6.71 6.25 -5.89
N VAL A 393 6.09 7.08 -6.74
CA VAL A 393 6.79 7.86 -7.79
C VAL A 393 8.00 8.65 -7.26
N SER A 394 7.93 9.20 -6.05
CA SER A 394 9.05 9.92 -5.42
C SER A 394 10.27 9.06 -5.11
N ILE A 395 10.05 7.78 -4.81
CA ILE A 395 11.10 6.79 -4.58
C ILE A 395 11.64 6.36 -5.94
N GLN A 396 10.77 5.95 -6.85
CA GLN A 396 11.14 5.43 -8.17
C GLN A 396 11.92 6.44 -9.03
N LYS A 397 11.65 7.75 -8.88
CA LYS A 397 12.44 8.81 -9.53
C LYS A 397 13.93 8.82 -9.15
N ARG A 398 14.30 8.29 -7.98
CA ARG A 398 15.70 8.17 -7.54
C ARG A 398 16.42 6.98 -8.17
N PHE A 399 15.65 5.98 -8.59
CA PHE A 399 16.13 4.72 -9.15
C PHE A 399 15.86 4.66 -10.65
N ARG A 400 16.13 5.75 -11.39
CA ARG A 400 15.97 5.74 -12.86
C ARG A 400 16.69 4.50 -13.42
N PRO A 401 15.99 3.59 -14.10
CA PRO A 401 16.61 2.37 -14.57
C PRO A 401 17.76 2.73 -15.52
N ALA A 402 18.93 2.13 -15.28
CA ALA A 402 19.94 2.04 -16.33
C ALA A 402 19.31 1.30 -17.53
N GLN A 403 19.75 1.61 -18.76
CA GLN A 403 19.24 0.95 -19.96
C GLN A 403 19.21 -0.58 -19.76
N GLY A 404 18.06 -1.21 -20.01
CA GLY A 404 17.87 -2.67 -19.95
C GLY A 404 17.42 -3.26 -18.61
N GLN A 405 17.24 -2.49 -17.54
CA GLN A 405 16.77 -3.03 -16.24
C GLN A 405 15.24 -3.10 -16.09
N GLN A 406 14.49 -2.45 -16.97
CA GLN A 406 13.02 -2.47 -16.99
C GLN A 406 12.51 -3.49 -18.02
N HIS A 407 11.42 -4.18 -17.69
CA HIS A 407 10.76 -5.09 -18.64
C HIS A 407 10.27 -4.32 -19.88
N PRO A 408 10.54 -4.78 -21.11
CA PRO A 408 10.29 -4.03 -22.34
C PRO A 408 8.81 -3.72 -22.61
N LEU A 409 7.89 -4.50 -22.05
CA LEU A 409 6.44 -4.28 -22.19
C LEU A 409 5.87 -3.27 -21.18
N LEU A 410 6.66 -2.82 -20.20
CA LEU A 410 6.22 -1.77 -19.28
C LEU A 410 6.39 -0.38 -19.91
N PRO A 411 5.47 0.57 -19.64
CA PRO A 411 5.58 1.90 -20.19
C PRO A 411 6.77 2.65 -19.57
N PRO A 412 7.46 3.55 -20.30
CA PRO A 412 8.62 4.28 -19.78
C PRO A 412 8.34 5.15 -18.56
N ASP A 413 7.10 5.58 -18.38
CA ASP A 413 6.67 6.40 -17.24
C ASP A 413 6.24 5.57 -16.02
N LEU A 414 6.23 4.23 -16.13
CA LEU A 414 5.84 3.29 -15.08
C LEU A 414 4.41 3.52 -14.55
N ILE A 415 3.50 3.99 -15.41
CA ILE A 415 2.09 4.21 -15.07
C ILE A 415 1.17 3.54 -16.08
N TRP A 416 0.20 2.77 -15.59
CA TRP A 416 -0.95 2.30 -16.38
C TRP A 416 -2.26 2.93 -15.90
N SER A 417 -3.20 3.09 -16.80
CA SER A 417 -4.62 3.28 -16.45
C SER A 417 -5.27 1.95 -16.11
N CYS A 418 -6.36 1.97 -15.33
CA CYS A 418 -7.14 0.76 -15.04
C CYS A 418 -7.61 0.04 -16.32
N HIS A 419 -7.94 0.75 -17.40
CA HIS A 419 -8.28 0.13 -18.70
C HIS A 419 -7.16 -0.69 -19.31
N GLN A 420 -5.90 -0.23 -19.19
CA GLN A 420 -4.73 -1.00 -19.64
C GLN A 420 -4.55 -2.25 -18.79
N PHE A 421 -4.80 -2.14 -17.48
CA PHE A 421 -4.76 -3.27 -16.57
C PHE A 421 -5.87 -4.29 -16.85
N GLN A 422 -7.11 -3.86 -17.08
CA GLN A 422 -8.21 -4.73 -17.51
C GLN A 422 -7.91 -5.45 -18.82
N SER A 423 -7.31 -4.74 -19.78
CA SER A 423 -6.88 -5.35 -21.05
C SER A 423 -5.82 -6.43 -20.82
N TYR A 424 -4.86 -6.18 -19.93
CA TYR A 424 -3.88 -7.18 -19.52
C TYR A 424 -4.53 -8.38 -18.83
N LEU A 425 -5.45 -8.17 -17.88
CA LEU A 425 -6.19 -9.23 -17.20
C LEU A 425 -6.96 -10.10 -18.19
N ALA A 426 -7.60 -9.50 -19.18
CA ALA A 426 -8.27 -10.24 -20.26
C ALA A 426 -7.29 -11.08 -21.09
N GLN A 427 -6.10 -10.56 -21.38
CA GLN A 427 -5.07 -11.30 -22.13
C GLN A 427 -4.53 -12.51 -21.36
N VAL A 428 -4.44 -12.42 -20.02
CA VAL A 428 -3.99 -13.54 -19.17
C VAL A 428 -5.14 -14.45 -18.69
N GLY A 429 -6.34 -14.30 -19.25
CA GLY A 429 -7.49 -15.17 -18.94
C GLY A 429 -8.21 -14.85 -17.62
N GLN A 430 -7.99 -13.67 -17.05
CA GLN A 430 -8.56 -13.23 -15.76
C GLN A 430 -9.46 -11.99 -15.91
N ALA A 431 -10.19 -11.86 -17.02
CA ALA A 431 -11.02 -10.68 -17.29
C ALA A 431 -12.01 -10.35 -16.16
N GLY A 432 -12.66 -11.35 -15.56
CA GLY A 432 -13.63 -11.18 -14.49
C GLY A 432 -13.03 -10.66 -13.17
N ALA A 433 -11.73 -10.85 -12.93
CA ALA A 433 -11.10 -10.51 -11.66
C ALA A 433 -11.25 -9.02 -11.29
N TRP A 434 -11.24 -8.12 -12.28
CA TRP A 434 -11.39 -6.69 -12.04
C TRP A 434 -12.78 -6.34 -11.47
N ASP A 435 -13.84 -6.77 -12.15
CA ASP A 435 -15.22 -6.37 -11.82
C ASP A 435 -15.84 -7.24 -10.72
N GLU A 436 -15.43 -8.51 -10.60
CA GLU A 436 -16.01 -9.48 -9.66
C GLU A 436 -15.28 -9.53 -8.31
N VAL A 437 -13.97 -9.20 -8.27
CA VAL A 437 -13.15 -9.32 -7.06
C VAL A 437 -12.53 -7.98 -6.66
N MET A 438 -11.71 -7.39 -7.53
CA MET A 438 -10.89 -6.23 -7.20
C MET A 438 -11.73 -4.99 -6.87
N VAL A 439 -12.67 -4.60 -7.74
CA VAL A 439 -13.51 -3.41 -7.52
C VAL A 439 -14.44 -3.57 -6.31
N PRO A 440 -15.20 -4.66 -6.16
CA PRO A 440 -16.02 -4.88 -4.97
C PRO A 440 -15.20 -4.87 -3.67
N GLY A 441 -14.05 -5.55 -3.65
CA GLY A 441 -13.18 -5.58 -2.46
C GLY A 441 -12.57 -4.21 -2.14
N MET A 442 -12.16 -3.42 -3.14
CA MET A 442 -11.70 -2.04 -2.92
C MET A 442 -12.81 -1.15 -2.35
N LYS A 443 -14.04 -1.27 -2.86
CA LYS A 443 -15.21 -0.53 -2.33
C LYS A 443 -15.48 -0.91 -0.87
N ALA A 444 -15.51 -2.22 -0.56
CA ALA A 444 -15.73 -2.73 0.79
C ALA A 444 -14.64 -2.25 1.77
N ALA A 445 -13.37 -2.34 1.39
CA ALA A 445 -12.24 -1.87 2.19
C ALA A 445 -12.31 -0.36 2.49
N VAL A 446 -12.66 0.46 1.49
CA VAL A 446 -12.85 1.91 1.67
C VAL A 446 -13.99 2.20 2.65
N VAL A 447 -15.14 1.55 2.47
CA VAL A 447 -16.30 1.74 3.37
C VAL A 447 -15.96 1.29 4.79
N GLY A 448 -15.34 0.11 4.95
CA GLY A 448 -14.90 -0.40 6.25
C GLY A 448 -13.96 0.56 6.96
N ALA A 449 -12.94 1.06 6.26
CA ALA A 449 -12.01 2.05 6.80
C ALA A 449 -12.72 3.34 7.24
N LEU A 450 -13.66 3.87 6.45
CA LEU A 450 -14.39 5.09 6.81
C LEU A 450 -15.33 4.88 8.00
N ARG A 451 -16.07 3.77 8.04
CA ARG A 451 -16.95 3.44 9.17
C ARG A 451 -16.19 3.32 10.49
N SER A 452 -15.00 2.72 10.47
CA SER A 452 -14.14 2.63 11.66
C SER A 452 -13.67 3.99 12.22
N ALA A 453 -13.70 5.04 11.39
CA ALA A 453 -13.22 6.38 11.74
C ALA A 453 -14.33 7.43 11.86
N GLN A 454 -15.58 7.08 11.56
CA GLN A 454 -16.66 8.05 11.36
C GLN A 454 -16.92 8.94 12.58
N HIS A 455 -16.83 8.39 13.79
CA HIS A 455 -17.01 9.12 15.05
C HIS A 455 -15.82 10.03 15.42
N LEU A 456 -14.70 9.93 14.71
CA LEU A 456 -13.46 10.67 14.99
C LEU A 456 -13.28 11.92 14.13
N VAL A 457 -13.93 11.95 12.96
CA VAL A 457 -13.76 13.03 11.96
C VAL A 457 -14.70 14.19 12.27
N GLY A 458 -14.20 15.41 12.13
CA GLY A 458 -15.03 16.60 12.29
C GLY A 458 -15.96 16.77 11.09
N SER A 459 -17.26 16.60 11.31
CA SER A 459 -18.27 16.73 10.26
C SER A 459 -18.68 18.19 10.05
N ARG A 460 -18.88 18.56 8.79
CA ARG A 460 -19.43 19.85 8.38
C ARG A 460 -20.16 19.69 7.06
N LYS A 461 -21.45 20.05 7.02
CA LYS A 461 -22.35 19.83 5.86
C LYS A 461 -21.90 20.49 4.55
N SER A 462 -21.13 21.57 4.64
CA SER A 462 -20.57 22.28 3.47
C SER A 462 -19.10 21.94 3.25
N SER A 463 -18.60 20.84 3.81
CA SER A 463 -17.27 20.31 3.53
C SER A 463 -17.38 19.01 2.76
N PHE A 464 -16.37 18.74 1.96
CA PHE A 464 -16.16 17.46 1.27
C PHE A 464 -14.67 17.17 1.24
N GLU A 465 -14.26 15.93 1.00
CA GLU A 465 -12.84 15.63 0.82
C GLU A 465 -12.61 14.50 -0.18
N LEU A 466 -11.70 14.76 -1.12
CA LEU A 466 -11.21 13.77 -2.08
C LEU A 466 -10.00 13.05 -1.46
N TYR A 467 -10.09 11.74 -1.38
CA TYR A 467 -9.05 10.87 -0.83
C TYR A 467 -8.43 10.00 -1.93
N GLY A 468 -7.22 9.51 -1.68
CA GLY A 468 -6.58 8.48 -2.50
C GLY A 468 -6.21 7.27 -1.65
N ALA A 469 -6.86 6.14 -1.88
CA ALA A 469 -6.49 4.86 -1.31
C ALA A 469 -5.43 4.17 -2.19
N ASP A 470 -4.42 3.59 -1.56
CA ASP A 470 -3.39 2.79 -2.23
C ASP A 470 -3.68 1.31 -1.95
N PHE A 471 -3.86 0.52 -3.01
CA PHE A 471 -4.14 -0.91 -2.94
C PHE A 471 -3.02 -1.73 -3.59
N LEU A 472 -2.74 -2.89 -3.01
CA LEU A 472 -2.03 -3.99 -3.66
C LEU A 472 -3.02 -5.12 -3.95
N PHE A 473 -2.69 -6.05 -4.83
CA PHE A 473 -3.46 -7.28 -5.01
C PHE A 473 -2.59 -8.49 -4.68
N GLY A 474 -3.17 -9.50 -4.02
CA GLY A 474 -2.55 -10.82 -3.91
C GLY A 474 -2.59 -11.56 -5.24
N GLU A 475 -1.88 -12.69 -5.35
CA GLU A 475 -1.97 -13.58 -6.52
C GLU A 475 -3.40 -14.10 -6.78
N ASP A 476 -4.22 -14.15 -5.73
CA ASP A 476 -5.65 -14.45 -5.73
C ASP A 476 -6.54 -13.26 -6.17
N CYS A 477 -5.94 -12.17 -6.64
CA CYS A 477 -6.57 -10.92 -7.03
C CYS A 477 -7.29 -10.17 -5.88
N GLN A 478 -7.14 -10.60 -4.62
CA GLN A 478 -7.78 -9.92 -3.49
C GLN A 478 -7.11 -8.56 -3.21
N PRO A 479 -7.88 -7.48 -3.04
CA PRO A 479 -7.35 -6.15 -2.77
C PRO A 479 -6.93 -5.98 -1.31
N TRP A 480 -5.69 -5.54 -1.13
CA TRP A 480 -5.09 -5.20 0.17
C TRP A 480 -4.89 -3.69 0.28
N LEU A 481 -5.62 -3.04 1.19
CA LEU A 481 -5.48 -1.62 1.50
C LEU A 481 -4.13 -1.35 2.20
N LEU A 482 -3.34 -0.40 1.66
CA LEU A 482 -2.02 -0.06 2.19
C LEU A 482 -1.97 1.28 2.94
N GLU A 483 -2.75 2.25 2.47
CA GLU A 483 -2.93 3.58 3.08
C GLU A 483 -4.11 4.32 2.44
N ILE A 484 -4.63 5.30 3.20
CA ILE A 484 -5.52 6.33 2.68
C ILE A 484 -4.81 7.67 2.82
N ASN A 485 -4.69 8.39 1.71
CA ASN A 485 -4.06 9.70 1.63
C ASN A 485 -5.11 10.80 1.55
N THR A 486 -5.02 11.80 2.44
CA THR A 486 -5.69 13.09 2.24
C THR A 486 -4.98 13.89 1.17
N SER A 487 -5.72 14.74 0.45
CA SER A 487 -5.14 15.61 -0.58
C SER A 487 -4.24 14.86 -1.58
N PRO A 488 -4.75 13.79 -2.24
CA PRO A 488 -3.95 13.00 -3.17
C PRO A 488 -3.34 13.89 -4.26
N THR A 489 -2.12 13.57 -4.67
CA THR A 489 -1.42 14.40 -5.67
C THR A 489 -2.20 14.47 -6.98
N MET A 490 -2.39 15.70 -7.48
CA MET A 490 -3.02 15.99 -8.77
C MET A 490 -1.98 16.40 -9.82
N ALA A 491 -0.69 16.14 -9.56
CA ALA A 491 0.39 16.53 -10.45
C ALA A 491 0.39 15.66 -11.74
N PRO A 492 0.55 16.26 -12.92
CA PRO A 492 0.62 15.55 -14.20
C PRO A 492 2.01 14.91 -14.37
N SER A 493 2.23 13.73 -13.78
CA SER A 493 3.51 13.01 -13.89
C SER A 493 3.65 12.16 -15.15
N SER A 494 2.53 11.80 -15.78
CA SER A 494 2.43 11.00 -17.00
C SER A 494 1.23 11.45 -17.83
N ALA A 495 1.09 10.95 -19.07
CA ALA A 495 -0.11 11.18 -19.87
C ALA A 495 -1.38 10.63 -19.17
N VAL A 496 -1.27 9.48 -18.50
CA VAL A 496 -2.35 8.87 -17.71
C VAL A 496 -2.77 9.77 -16.56
N THR A 497 -1.82 10.18 -15.69
CA THR A 497 -2.18 11.03 -14.53
C THR A 497 -2.60 12.43 -14.96
N SER A 498 -2.04 12.99 -16.03
CA SER A 498 -2.50 14.27 -16.59
C SER A 498 -3.98 14.25 -16.94
N ARG A 499 -4.42 13.19 -17.64
CA ARG A 499 -5.83 13.00 -18.03
C ARG A 499 -6.72 12.71 -16.83
N LEU A 500 -6.35 11.73 -16.01
CA LEU A 500 -7.20 11.24 -14.92
C LEU A 500 -7.31 12.26 -13.77
N CYS A 501 -6.22 12.93 -13.38
CA CYS A 501 -6.26 13.97 -12.35
C CYS A 501 -7.12 15.17 -12.78
N ALA A 502 -7.10 15.53 -14.07
CA ALA A 502 -7.96 16.59 -14.57
C ALA A 502 -9.45 16.17 -14.56
N ARG A 503 -9.75 14.93 -14.96
CA ARG A 503 -11.12 14.39 -14.96
C ARG A 503 -11.69 14.26 -13.55
N VAL A 504 -10.94 13.71 -12.59
CA VAL A 504 -11.45 13.56 -11.21
C VAL A 504 -11.74 14.91 -10.56
N GLN A 505 -10.90 15.93 -10.81
CA GLN A 505 -11.18 17.31 -10.36
C GLN A 505 -12.48 17.85 -10.97
N GLN A 506 -12.71 17.60 -12.25
CA GLN A 506 -13.94 18.01 -12.94
C GLN A 506 -15.18 17.32 -12.37
N ASP A 507 -15.10 16.00 -12.19
CA ASP A 507 -16.21 15.20 -11.71
C ASP A 507 -16.47 15.44 -10.21
N THR A 508 -15.45 15.82 -9.42
CA THR A 508 -15.65 16.30 -8.06
C THR A 508 -16.53 17.56 -8.04
N LEU A 509 -16.27 18.54 -8.92
CA LEU A 509 -17.13 19.73 -9.02
C LEU A 509 -18.56 19.37 -9.46
N ARG A 510 -18.72 18.35 -10.32
CA ARG A 510 -20.05 17.84 -10.67
C ARG A 510 -20.79 17.32 -9.45
N VAL A 511 -20.15 16.54 -8.60
CA VAL A 511 -20.80 16.00 -7.38
C VAL A 511 -21.14 17.11 -6.38
N VAL A 512 -20.18 18.00 -6.08
CA VAL A 512 -20.31 18.94 -4.94
C VAL A 512 -21.03 20.25 -5.27
N ILE A 513 -21.17 20.58 -6.56
CA ILE A 513 -21.89 21.76 -7.05
C ILE A 513 -23.11 21.34 -7.86
N ASP A 514 -22.89 20.66 -8.99
CA ASP A 514 -23.94 20.46 -10.00
C ASP A 514 -25.03 19.49 -9.49
N HIS A 515 -24.63 18.29 -9.05
CA HIS A 515 -25.52 17.26 -8.49
C HIS A 515 -26.17 17.69 -7.17
N LYS A 516 -25.48 18.53 -6.37
CA LYS A 516 -26.05 19.10 -5.15
C LYS A 516 -27.22 20.05 -5.44
N ASN A 517 -27.18 20.76 -6.57
CA ASN A 517 -28.24 21.68 -6.99
C ASN A 517 -29.34 20.97 -7.77
N ASP A 518 -28.98 19.95 -8.56
CA ASP A 518 -29.89 19.13 -9.35
C ASP A 518 -29.46 17.65 -9.31
N PRO A 519 -30.15 16.79 -8.54
CA PRO A 519 -29.82 15.38 -8.45
C PRO A 519 -29.88 14.61 -9.78
N ALA A 520 -30.51 15.14 -10.83
CA ALA A 520 -30.50 14.54 -12.17
C ALA A 520 -29.17 14.77 -12.93
N CYS A 521 -28.35 15.73 -12.48
CA CYS A 521 -27.08 16.03 -13.14
C CYS A 521 -26.08 14.86 -13.04
N PRO A 522 -25.32 14.58 -14.12
CA PRO A 522 -24.36 13.49 -14.15
C PRO A 522 -23.18 13.76 -13.20
N THR A 523 -22.75 12.73 -12.48
CA THR A 523 -21.59 12.75 -11.56
C THR A 523 -20.27 12.39 -12.24
N GLY A 524 -20.29 12.19 -13.56
CA GLY A 524 -19.14 11.72 -14.33
C GLY A 524 -18.78 10.28 -13.98
N ALA A 525 -17.51 10.03 -13.65
CA ALA A 525 -17.04 8.71 -13.25
C ALA A 525 -17.26 8.40 -11.76
N PHE A 526 -17.78 9.32 -10.94
CA PHE A 526 -18.17 9.02 -9.56
C PHE A 526 -19.46 8.20 -9.50
N GLU A 527 -19.44 7.16 -8.68
CA GLU A 527 -20.55 6.28 -8.35
C GLU A 527 -20.79 6.36 -6.84
N LEU A 528 -22.05 6.53 -6.41
CA LEU A 528 -22.39 6.47 -4.99
C LEU A 528 -22.34 5.02 -4.52
N ILE A 529 -21.43 4.70 -3.59
CA ILE A 529 -21.24 3.32 -3.10
C ILE A 529 -21.73 3.10 -1.68
N TYR A 530 -21.92 4.17 -0.91
CA TYR A 530 -22.40 4.09 0.45
C TYR A 530 -23.11 5.38 0.85
N LYS A 531 -24.27 5.23 1.50
CA LYS A 531 -25.02 6.29 2.14
C LYS A 531 -25.78 5.68 3.31
N GLU A 532 -25.47 6.13 4.53
CA GLU A 532 -26.21 5.74 5.74
C GLU A 532 -27.66 6.22 5.76
#